data_AF-A0A8I1QDG2-F1
#
_entry.id   AF-A0A8I1QDG2-F1
#
_cell.length_a   1.000
_cell.length_b   1.000
_cell.length_c   1.000
_cell.angle_alpha   90.00
_cell.angle_beta   90.00
_cell.angle_gamma   90.00
#
_symmetry.space_group_name_H-M   'P 1'
#
loop_
_entity.id
_entity.type
_entity.pdbx_description
1 polymer ?
#
loop_
_entity_poly.entity_id
_entity_poly.type
_entity_poly.pdbx_seq_one_letter_code
_entity_poly.pdbx_strand_id
1 'polypeptide(L)'
;MIRLAAIASIASLCGLATPSLATEWVNCASPDGGASFDFLVGATDVLSVAGMTITVGEKVWATDPAYGPGEPTSVGQAFETDTTILIDAVDPGVTARIAELRLFKATEADASVYGGTMRVPGQGVWAVSCSEQ
;
A
#
# COMPACT_ATOMS: atom_id res chain seq x y z
N MET A 1 -33.41 12.56 58.72
CA MET A 1 -33.87 11.80 57.55
C MET A 1 -32.68 11.60 56.62
N ILE A 2 -32.20 10.37 56.52
CA ILE A 2 -30.95 9.97 55.86
C ILE A 2 -31.18 9.97 54.34
N ARG A 3 -30.37 10.70 53.57
CA ARG A 3 -30.40 10.69 52.10
C ARG A 3 -29.67 9.45 51.60
N LEU A 4 -30.39 8.55 50.92
CA LEU A 4 -29.80 7.41 50.22
C LEU A 4 -28.92 7.92 49.08
N ALA A 5 -27.64 7.54 49.09
CA ALA A 5 -26.71 7.78 48.01
C ALA A 5 -26.99 6.80 46.87
N ALA A 6 -27.21 7.32 45.66
CA ALA A 6 -27.24 6.53 44.43
C ALA A 6 -25.79 6.23 44.02
N ILE A 7 -25.42 4.95 44.04
CA ILE A 7 -24.14 4.46 43.55
C ILE A 7 -24.21 4.42 42.02
N ALA A 8 -23.48 5.34 41.37
CA ALA A 8 -23.32 5.35 39.92
C ALA A 8 -22.29 4.28 39.52
N SER A 9 -22.74 3.21 38.88
CA SER A 9 -21.89 2.18 38.28
C SER A 9 -21.21 2.74 37.03
N ILE A 10 -19.95 3.16 37.16
CA ILE A 10 -19.06 3.42 36.03
C ILE A 10 -18.59 2.05 35.52
N ALA A 11 -19.32 1.47 34.57
CA ALA A 11 -18.85 0.31 33.84
C ALA A 11 -17.73 0.78 32.90
N SER A 12 -16.48 0.52 33.30
CA SER A 12 -15.29 0.72 32.47
C SER A 12 -15.41 -0.11 31.19
N LEU A 13 -15.76 0.55 30.10
CA LEU A 13 -15.62 0.07 28.73
C LEU A 13 -14.13 0.16 28.36
N CYS A 14 -13.29 -0.70 28.96
CA CYS A 14 -11.92 -0.89 28.48
C CYS A 14 -12.03 -1.59 27.12
N GLY A 15 -11.92 -0.78 26.06
CA GLY A 15 -11.97 -1.22 24.68
C GLY A 15 -10.99 -2.35 24.42
N LEU A 16 -11.51 -3.42 23.82
CA LEU A 16 -10.71 -4.41 23.11
C LEU A 16 -10.11 -3.69 21.89
N ALA A 17 -9.01 -2.99 22.09
CA ALA A 17 -8.16 -2.54 20.99
C ALA A 17 -7.47 -3.78 20.41
N THR A 18 -8.19 -4.52 19.59
CA THR A 18 -7.54 -5.46 18.69
C THR A 18 -6.64 -4.63 17.77
N PRO A 19 -5.35 -4.98 17.59
CA PRO A 19 -4.55 -4.33 16.57
C PRO A 19 -5.31 -4.47 15.25
N SER A 20 -5.59 -3.36 14.59
CA SER A 20 -6.06 -3.41 13.21
C SER A 20 -4.90 -3.98 12.41
N LEU A 21 -4.98 -5.27 12.07
CA LEU A 21 -4.21 -5.86 10.98
C LEU A 21 -4.79 -5.28 9.69
N ALA A 22 -4.55 -3.99 9.45
CA ALA A 22 -5.06 -3.28 8.29
C ALA A 22 -4.23 -3.75 7.09
N THR A 23 -4.86 -4.50 6.20
CA THR A 23 -4.39 -4.58 4.82
C THR A 23 -4.60 -3.18 4.23
N GLU A 24 -3.52 -2.41 4.15
CA GLU A 24 -3.56 -1.00 3.77
C GLU A 24 -3.06 -0.82 2.33
N TRP A 25 -3.74 0.06 1.59
CA TRP A 25 -3.30 0.39 0.25
C TRP A 25 -2.28 1.52 0.32
N VAL A 26 -1.13 1.32 -0.31
CA VAL A 26 -0.19 2.40 -0.58
C VAL A 26 -0.39 2.82 -2.03
N ASN A 27 -0.79 4.07 -2.23
CA ASN A 27 -0.95 4.67 -3.57
C ASN A 27 0.28 5.50 -3.88
N CYS A 28 1.01 5.13 -4.93
CA CYS A 28 2.13 5.92 -5.44
C CYS A 28 1.74 6.55 -6.78
N ALA A 29 1.75 7.88 -6.85
CA ALA A 29 1.35 8.59 -8.06
C ALA A 29 2.41 9.59 -8.52
N SER A 30 2.47 9.76 -9.84
CA SER A 30 3.21 10.85 -10.49
C SER A 30 2.56 12.22 -10.20
N PRO A 31 3.31 13.33 -10.23
CA PRO A 31 2.78 14.65 -9.87
C PRO A 31 1.58 15.12 -10.72
N ASP A 32 1.49 14.65 -11.96
CA ASP A 32 0.39 14.95 -12.89
C ASP A 32 -0.73 13.91 -12.84
N GLY A 33 -0.59 12.84 -12.04
CA GLY A 33 -1.53 11.72 -11.96
C GLY A 33 -1.55 10.83 -13.20
N GLY A 34 -0.65 11.03 -14.16
CA GLY A 34 -0.64 10.29 -15.44
C GLY A 34 -0.17 8.83 -15.32
N ALA A 35 0.50 8.51 -14.22
CA ALA A 35 0.92 7.17 -13.84
C ALA A 35 0.78 6.92 -12.34
N SER A 36 0.31 5.73 -11.98
CA SER A 36 0.23 5.25 -10.59
C SER A 36 0.64 3.79 -10.43
N PHE A 37 1.15 3.47 -9.24
CA PHE A 37 1.41 2.12 -8.77
C PHE A 37 0.81 2.01 -7.37
N ASP A 38 -0.26 1.24 -7.26
CA ASP A 38 -0.96 0.98 -6.02
C ASP A 38 -0.65 -0.43 -5.58
N PHE A 39 -0.32 -0.63 -4.30
CA PHE A 39 -0.07 -1.95 -3.75
C PHE A 39 -0.71 -2.12 -2.39
N LEU A 40 -1.28 -3.30 -2.18
CA LEU A 40 -1.92 -3.70 -0.92
C LEU A 40 -0.90 -4.41 -0.05
N VAL A 41 -0.61 -3.84 1.11
CA VAL A 41 0.27 -4.46 2.11
C VAL A 41 -0.48 -5.60 2.79
N GLY A 42 0.15 -6.77 2.85
CA GLY A 42 -0.37 -7.96 3.51
C GLY A 42 -0.17 -7.93 5.03
N ALA A 43 -0.88 -8.81 5.74
CA ALA A 43 -0.91 -8.84 7.21
C ALA A 43 0.30 -9.52 7.88
N THR A 44 1.49 -9.48 7.28
CA THR A 44 2.70 -10.12 7.80
C THR A 44 3.68 -9.09 8.37
N ASP A 45 4.56 -9.52 9.28
CA ASP A 45 5.61 -8.64 9.86
C ASP A 45 6.71 -8.22 8.86
N VAL A 46 6.64 -8.73 7.62
CA VAL A 46 7.51 -8.38 6.50
C VAL A 46 6.66 -7.88 5.34
N LEU A 47 7.26 -7.13 4.40
CA LEU A 47 6.58 -6.72 3.18
C LEU A 47 6.03 -7.94 2.43
N SER A 48 4.71 -8.03 2.39
CA SER A 48 3.95 -8.94 1.56
C SER A 48 3.03 -8.08 0.71
N VAL A 49 3.08 -8.25 -0.62
CA VAL A 49 2.19 -7.52 -1.53
C VAL A 49 1.03 -8.44 -1.87
N ALA A 50 -0.13 -8.18 -1.28
CA ALA A 50 -1.33 -8.99 -1.46
C ALA A 50 -2.06 -8.66 -2.78
N GLY A 51 -1.84 -7.45 -3.31
CA GLY A 51 -2.42 -7.02 -4.58
C GLY A 51 -1.70 -5.80 -5.14
N MET A 52 -1.81 -5.58 -6.44
CA MET A 52 -1.31 -4.38 -7.12
C MET A 52 -2.25 -3.93 -8.22
N THR A 53 -2.32 -2.61 -8.41
CA THR A 53 -2.94 -1.96 -9.57
C THR A 53 -1.95 -0.95 -10.14
N ILE A 54 -1.69 -1.02 -11.45
CA ILE A 54 -0.74 -0.14 -12.14
C ILE A 54 -1.48 0.57 -13.25
N THR A 55 -1.41 1.90 -13.28
CA THR A 55 -2.06 2.71 -14.30
C THR A 55 -1.03 3.57 -15.02
N VAL A 56 -1.08 3.61 -16.35
CA VAL A 56 -0.35 4.58 -17.18
C VAL A 56 -1.26 5.04 -18.32
N GLY A 57 -1.74 6.29 -18.25
CA GLY A 57 -2.76 6.79 -19.16
C GLY A 57 -4.01 5.90 -19.13
N GLU A 58 -4.33 5.28 -20.27
CA GLU A 58 -5.49 4.37 -20.39
C GLU A 58 -5.15 2.89 -20.10
N LYS A 59 -3.88 2.55 -19.92
CA LYS A 59 -3.47 1.17 -19.66
C LYS A 59 -3.50 0.89 -18.17
N VAL A 60 -4.13 -0.24 -17.83
CA VAL A 60 -4.24 -0.69 -16.45
C VAL A 60 -3.82 -2.16 -16.36
N TRP A 61 -3.02 -2.49 -15.35
CA TRP A 61 -2.72 -3.86 -14.94
C TRP A 61 -3.20 -4.09 -13.51
N ALA A 62 -3.74 -5.26 -13.23
CA ALA A 62 -4.19 -5.64 -11.90
C ALA A 62 -3.82 -7.09 -11.57
N THR A 63 -3.47 -7.36 -10.31
CA THR A 63 -3.18 -8.74 -9.85
C THR A 63 -4.45 -9.58 -9.69
N ASP A 64 -5.57 -8.93 -9.40
CA ASP A 64 -6.87 -9.56 -9.28
C ASP A 64 -7.95 -8.60 -9.83
N PRO A 65 -8.94 -9.09 -10.61
CA PRO A 65 -10.07 -8.27 -11.06
C PRO A 65 -10.85 -7.58 -9.94
N ALA A 66 -10.81 -8.10 -8.71
CA ALA A 66 -11.41 -7.48 -7.53
C ALA A 66 -10.69 -6.19 -7.09
N TYR A 67 -9.41 -6.01 -7.45
CA TYR A 67 -8.61 -4.82 -7.13
C TYR A 67 -8.64 -3.76 -8.24
N GLY A 68 -9.14 -4.11 -9.42
CA GLY A 68 -9.35 -3.18 -10.51
C GLY A 68 -9.50 -3.88 -11.86
N PRO A 69 -10.12 -3.21 -12.86
CA PRO A 69 -10.08 -3.70 -14.23
C PRO A 69 -8.67 -3.55 -14.79
N GLY A 70 -8.19 -4.52 -15.57
CA GLY A 70 -6.87 -4.40 -16.22
C GLY A 70 -6.36 -5.71 -16.79
N GLU A 71 -5.26 -5.61 -17.53
CA GLU A 71 -4.47 -6.78 -17.93
C GLU A 71 -3.89 -7.47 -16.69
N PRO A 72 -3.83 -8.81 -16.66
CA PRO A 72 -3.35 -9.53 -15.49
C PRO A 72 -1.84 -9.27 -15.27
N THR A 73 -1.46 -9.02 -14.03
CA THR A 73 -0.06 -8.94 -13.57
C THR A 73 0.14 -9.83 -12.34
N SER A 74 1.39 -10.03 -11.94
CA SER A 74 1.75 -10.75 -10.72
C SER A 74 2.87 -10.03 -9.99
N VAL A 75 2.97 -10.26 -8.68
CA VAL A 75 4.11 -9.79 -7.89
C VAL A 75 5.31 -10.67 -8.25
N GLY A 76 6.34 -10.08 -8.85
CA GLY A 76 7.58 -10.78 -9.16
C GLY A 76 8.51 -10.80 -7.95
N GLN A 77 8.92 -9.62 -7.50
CA GLN A 77 9.74 -9.45 -6.31
C GLN A 77 9.19 -8.30 -5.48
N ALA A 78 9.19 -8.47 -4.17
CA ALA A 78 8.90 -7.40 -3.21
C ALA A 78 9.93 -7.49 -2.09
N PHE A 79 10.57 -6.38 -1.76
CA PHE A 79 11.59 -6.31 -0.74
C PHE A 79 11.56 -4.96 -0.03
N GLU A 80 11.70 -4.99 1.29
CA GLU A 80 11.72 -3.82 2.14
C GLU A 80 12.94 -3.83 3.05
N THR A 81 13.50 -2.64 3.26
CA THR A 81 14.44 -2.32 4.33
C THR A 81 13.90 -1.15 5.14
N ASP A 82 14.60 -0.77 6.21
CA ASP A 82 14.27 0.41 7.01
C ASP A 82 14.15 1.71 6.18
N THR A 83 14.81 1.77 5.02
CA THR A 83 14.89 3.00 4.20
C THR A 83 14.39 2.84 2.77
N THR A 84 13.97 1.64 2.35
CA THR A 84 13.62 1.39 0.95
C THR A 84 12.51 0.36 0.78
N ILE A 85 11.66 0.55 -0.23
CA ILE A 85 10.73 -0.48 -0.74
C ILE A 85 10.98 -0.69 -2.23
N LEU A 86 11.19 -1.93 -2.63
CA LEU A 86 11.41 -2.33 -4.02
C LEU A 86 10.33 -3.34 -4.42
N ILE A 87 9.53 -3.03 -5.43
CA ILE A 87 8.48 -3.92 -5.93
C ILE A 87 8.62 -4.06 -7.45
N ASP A 88 8.51 -5.28 -7.94
CA ASP A 88 8.48 -5.63 -9.34
C ASP A 88 7.16 -6.31 -9.69
N ALA A 89 6.48 -5.76 -10.69
CA ALA A 89 5.33 -6.38 -11.31
C ALA A 89 5.78 -7.09 -12.59
N VAL A 90 5.34 -8.32 -12.77
CA VAL A 90 5.66 -9.19 -13.90
C VAL A 90 4.39 -9.72 -14.55
N ASP A 91 4.49 -10.15 -15.81
CA ASP A 91 3.37 -10.89 -16.40
C ASP A 91 3.10 -12.20 -15.62
N PRO A 92 1.90 -12.78 -15.73
CA PRO A 92 1.57 -14.02 -15.03
C PRO A 92 2.48 -15.21 -15.38
N GLY A 93 3.12 -15.19 -16.56
CA GLY A 93 4.10 -16.19 -16.97
C GLY A 93 5.51 -15.98 -16.40
N VAL A 94 5.74 -14.86 -15.69
CA VAL A 94 7.04 -14.47 -15.12
C VAL A 94 8.14 -14.43 -16.20
N THR A 95 7.79 -13.95 -17.38
CA THR A 95 8.67 -13.89 -18.56
C THR A 95 9.18 -12.48 -18.84
N ALA A 96 8.41 -11.47 -18.43
CA ALA A 96 8.63 -10.06 -18.68
C ALA A 96 8.23 -9.23 -17.47
N ARG A 97 8.92 -8.10 -17.31
CA ARG A 97 8.60 -7.12 -16.29
C ARG A 97 7.60 -6.10 -16.83
N ILE A 98 6.50 -5.93 -16.12
CA ILE A 98 5.46 -4.95 -16.40
C ILE A 98 5.82 -3.60 -15.78
N ALA A 99 6.24 -3.59 -14.51
CA ALA A 99 6.60 -2.35 -13.83
C ALA A 99 7.64 -2.57 -12.73
N GLU A 100 8.35 -1.49 -12.39
CA GLU A 100 9.28 -1.40 -11.27
C GLU A 100 8.89 -0.21 -10.42
N LEU A 101 8.78 -0.45 -9.12
CA LEU A 101 8.64 0.60 -8.12
C LEU A 101 9.87 0.56 -7.21
N ARG A 102 10.51 1.71 -7.05
CA ARG A 102 11.72 1.89 -6.23
C ARG A 102 11.49 3.10 -5.34
N LEU A 103 11.23 2.86 -4.07
CA LEU A 103 10.91 3.90 -3.10
C LEU A 103 12.02 4.01 -2.06
N PHE A 104 12.23 5.24 -1.62
CA PHE A 104 12.92 5.57 -0.38
C PHE A 104 11.87 5.94 0.68
N LYS A 105 12.18 5.57 1.92
CA LYS A 105 11.38 5.84 3.11
C LYS A 105 12.10 6.83 4.00
N ALA A 106 11.35 7.74 4.61
CA ALA A 106 11.81 8.52 5.74
C ALA A 106 10.71 8.57 6.81
N THR A 107 11.11 8.43 8.06
CA THR A 107 10.20 8.50 9.21
C THR A 107 10.73 9.53 10.20
N GLU A 108 9.84 10.40 10.68
CA GLU A 108 10.08 11.25 11.85
C GLU A 108 8.86 11.12 12.78
N ALA A 109 9.10 10.66 14.01
CA ALA A 109 8.08 10.35 15.00
C ALA A 109 6.98 9.47 14.39
N ASP A 110 5.77 9.99 14.27
CA ASP A 110 4.59 9.28 13.74
C ASP A 110 4.35 9.55 12.25
N ALA A 111 5.24 10.30 11.58
CA ALA A 111 5.10 10.64 10.16
C ALA A 111 6.05 9.79 9.31
N SER A 112 5.49 8.97 8.43
CA SER A 112 6.22 8.23 7.40
C SER A 112 5.91 8.81 6.02
N VAL A 113 6.96 8.98 5.22
CA VAL A 113 6.83 9.42 3.82
C VAL A 113 7.57 8.47 2.89
N TYR A 114 6.98 8.28 1.72
CA TYR A 114 7.48 7.40 0.68
C TYR A 114 7.59 8.18 -0.62
N GLY A 115 8.71 8.03 -1.32
CA GLY A 115 8.86 8.62 -2.64
C GLY A 115 9.99 7.97 -3.41
N GLY A 116 9.95 8.07 -4.73
CA GLY A 116 10.98 7.48 -5.56
C GLY A 116 10.59 7.44 -7.02
N THR A 117 10.86 6.31 -7.67
CA THR A 117 10.64 6.16 -9.11
C THR A 117 9.79 4.96 -9.44
N MET A 118 8.92 5.15 -10.43
CA MET A 118 8.19 4.10 -11.11
C MET A 118 8.71 4.00 -12.55
N ARG A 119 8.96 2.79 -13.04
CA ARG A 119 9.31 2.53 -14.44
C ARG A 119 8.38 1.48 -15.02
N VAL A 120 7.84 1.76 -16.20
CA VAL A 120 7.06 0.80 -16.99
C VAL A 120 7.74 0.66 -18.35
N PRO A 121 8.39 -0.50 -18.64
CA PRO A 121 9.12 -0.70 -19.88
C PRO A 121 8.25 -0.38 -21.11
N GLY A 122 8.78 0.45 -22.01
CA GLY A 122 8.07 0.86 -23.22
C GLY A 122 6.94 1.88 -23.02
N GLN A 123 6.68 2.33 -21.78
CA GLN A 123 5.72 3.41 -21.52
C GLN A 123 6.41 4.66 -20.95
N GLY A 124 7.27 4.51 -19.94
CA GLY A 124 7.92 5.68 -19.33
C GLY A 124 8.59 5.42 -17.99
N VAL A 125 9.05 6.54 -17.41
CA VAL A 125 9.64 6.64 -16.06
C VAL A 125 9.04 7.86 -15.38
N TRP A 126 8.66 7.71 -14.12
CA TRP A 126 8.03 8.76 -13.33
C TRP A 126 8.66 8.87 -11.96
N ALA A 127 8.84 10.10 -11.48
CA ALA A 127 8.96 10.33 -10.05
C ALA A 127 7.58 10.13 -9.43
N VAL A 128 7.51 9.45 -8.28
CA VAL A 128 6.26 9.20 -7.57
C VAL A 128 6.38 9.59 -6.11
N SER A 129 5.28 10.08 -5.56
CA SER A 129 5.08 10.26 -4.12
C SER A 129 3.98 9.32 -3.69
N CYS A 130 4.10 8.72 -2.50
CA CYS A 130 3.09 7.78 -2.02
C CYS A 130 2.45 8.16 -0.70
N SER A 131 1.22 7.73 -0.52
CA SER A 131 0.44 7.87 0.71
C SER A 131 -0.27 6.55 1.03
N GLU A 132 -0.33 6.22 2.31
CA GLU A 132 -1.14 5.14 2.86
C GLU A 132 -2.63 5.57 2.88
N GLN A 133 -3.55 4.63 2.67
CA GLN A 133 -5.00 4.86 2.53
C GLN A 133 -5.85 3.84 3.30
#